data_AF-A0A5B3GA44-F1
#
_entry.id   AF-A0A5B3GA44-F1
#
_cell.length_a   1.000
_cell.length_b   1.000
_cell.length_c   1.000
_cell.angle_alpha   90.00
_cell.angle_beta   90.00
_cell.angle_gamma   90.00
#
_symmetry.space_group_name_H-M   'P 1'
#
loop_
_entity.id
_entity.type
_entity.pdbx_description
1 polymer ?
#
loop_
_entity_poly.entity_id
_entity_poly.type
_entity_poly.pdbx_seq_one_letter_code
_entity_poly.pdbx_strand_id
1 'polypeptide(L)'
;MKNTIICSIAVLSAALLAACTETTRIWPEEGESKAYVEVSSQKVIFDADGGNAVITVATNADGWDYAAEGDWFTVARQDGNALLVETLINAGAETLTGKLTVSAEKNGETVSQEVALVQRAERSVNLSAEGTANCYIARTGGVYKFDASVKGNGGGDGVSDYIANYGLAIEDGAFAELLWESRHDGDKTMSREIIDGAPIYRGGYVTFSTGRSEGNAVIAVKDIKGNIVWSWHIWVCNDEITAHDHIDSEGKVAAVIMDRNLGALNNTPMDVGNRGMFYEWGRKDPFTPSRSPYHADTDGNNVPAYNEPNTAIGDGTGTWVYNAQAAVLATPPANIPNSILNPMTYLQSPYNGHADWYCTGTDPKATHPGLWGPEKTIFDPCPPGYKVPGPDLWGIPAGNNSITNGGAAADYDETGVSAKWDWNAYEDCGRRWKNTGDYYPMAGNIYYTDYISVSICNYTGGMAFYWTAQATPDATKSSAYFVNFNPNWCNYRLGEHDCSAQIRCIRE
;
A
#
# COMPACT_ATOMS: atom_id res chain seq x y z
N MET A 1 -31.44 31.81 2.15
CA MET A 1 -31.56 33.23 2.56
C MET A 1 -31.66 33.25 4.07
N LYS A 2 -30.53 33.55 4.73
CA LYS A 2 -30.26 34.78 5.52
C LYS A 2 -31.05 34.79 6.84
N ASN A 3 -30.37 34.56 7.97
CA ASN A 3 -29.75 35.59 8.84
C ASN A 3 -30.86 36.48 9.46
N THR A 4 -30.90 36.84 10.75
CA THR A 4 -29.84 37.23 11.72
C THR A 4 -30.62 37.47 13.03
N ILE A 5 -30.21 36.97 14.18
CA ILE A 5 -29.56 37.70 15.30
C ILE A 5 -30.03 39.17 15.47
N ILE A 6 -30.47 39.56 16.68
CA ILE A 6 -29.87 40.64 17.52
C ILE A 6 -30.76 40.99 18.74
N CYS A 7 -30.11 40.85 19.90
CA CYS A 7 -30.10 41.65 21.14
C CYS A 7 -31.39 42.19 21.77
N SER A 8 -31.61 41.72 23.01
CA SER A 8 -31.58 42.47 24.27
C SER A 8 -31.82 43.99 24.25
N ILE A 9 -32.71 44.47 25.12
CA ILE A 9 -32.43 45.49 26.16
C ILE A 9 -33.68 45.66 27.06
N ALA A 10 -33.39 45.77 28.35
CA ALA A 10 -34.31 45.93 29.48
C ALA A 10 -35.10 47.25 29.47
N VAL A 11 -36.08 47.38 30.38
CA VAL A 11 -36.14 48.43 31.41
C VAL A 11 -37.47 48.36 32.19
N LEU A 12 -37.31 48.44 33.53
CA LEU A 12 -38.16 48.98 34.61
C LEU A 12 -39.66 49.24 34.32
N SER A 13 -40.58 49.02 35.26
CA SER A 13 -40.64 49.74 36.54
C SER A 13 -41.75 49.16 37.42
N ALA A 14 -41.51 49.05 38.72
CA ALA A 14 -42.56 48.84 39.72
C ALA A 14 -43.06 50.19 40.24
N ALA A 15 -44.37 50.27 40.48
CA ALA A 15 -44.96 51.27 41.36
C ALA A 15 -46.00 50.58 42.26
N LEU A 16 -45.80 50.78 43.57
CA LEU A 16 -46.83 51.02 44.59
C LEU A 16 -47.81 49.88 44.93
N LEU A 17 -47.62 49.28 46.11
CA LEU A 17 -48.27 49.64 47.39
C LEU A 17 -48.47 48.42 48.28
N ALA A 18 -48.21 48.65 49.56
CA ALA A 18 -48.20 47.68 50.64
C ALA A 18 -49.61 47.16 50.97
N ALA A 19 -49.72 45.85 51.16
CA ALA A 19 -50.11 45.18 52.40
C ALA A 19 -50.32 43.68 52.11
N CYS A 20 -49.52 42.83 52.77
CA CYS A 20 -49.62 41.38 52.71
C CYS A 20 -50.84 40.88 53.50
N THR A 21 -51.62 39.96 52.91
CA THR A 21 -52.08 38.74 53.57
C THR A 21 -52.38 37.65 52.53
N GLU A 22 -51.53 36.62 52.60
CA GLU A 22 -51.69 35.19 52.25
C GLU A 22 -52.48 34.75 51.00
N THR A 23 -51.78 34.02 50.13
CA THR A 23 -52.30 32.75 49.63
C THR A 23 -51.15 31.76 49.48
N THR A 24 -50.93 30.95 50.50
CA THR A 24 -50.00 29.83 50.51
C THR A 24 -50.47 28.78 49.49
N ARG A 25 -49.84 28.76 48.31
CA ARG A 25 -49.83 27.59 47.44
C ARG A 25 -48.68 26.69 47.88
N ILE A 26 -49.02 25.60 48.56
CA ILE A 26 -48.09 24.52 48.89
C ILE A 26 -47.90 23.73 47.58
N TRP A 27 -46.77 23.96 46.91
CA TRP A 27 -46.22 23.03 45.93
C TRP A 27 -45.36 22.02 46.69
N PRO A 28 -45.28 20.74 46.28
CA PRO A 28 -44.35 19.81 46.90
C PRO A 28 -42.93 20.34 46.69
N GLU A 29 -42.13 20.34 47.75
CA GLU A 29 -40.72 20.72 47.72
C GLU A 29 -40.04 20.04 46.52
N GLU A 30 -39.43 20.83 45.63
CA GLU A 30 -38.46 20.31 44.66
C GLU A 30 -37.32 19.70 45.47
N GLY A 31 -37.33 18.38 45.61
CA GLY A 31 -36.22 17.66 46.22
C GLY A 31 -34.93 17.99 45.45
N GLU A 32 -33.90 18.44 46.17
CA GLU A 32 -32.59 18.69 45.57
C GLU A 32 -32.12 17.47 44.78
N SER A 33 -31.72 17.67 43.52
CA SER A 33 -31.15 16.59 42.71
C SER A 33 -29.86 16.07 43.35
N LYS A 34 -29.78 14.74 43.56
CA LYS A 34 -28.59 14.07 44.08
C LYS A 34 -27.35 14.39 43.25
N ALA A 35 -26.18 14.39 43.88
CA ALA A 35 -24.91 14.57 43.18
C ALA A 35 -24.71 13.47 42.13
N TYR A 36 -24.21 13.82 40.94
CA TYR A 36 -23.74 12.83 39.97
C TYR A 36 -22.45 13.28 39.30
N VAL A 37 -21.66 12.30 38.87
CA VAL A 37 -20.54 12.49 37.95
C VAL A 37 -20.53 11.33 36.97
N GLU A 38 -20.45 11.64 35.69
CA GLU A 38 -20.40 10.69 34.60
C GLU A 38 -19.22 11.02 33.69
N VAL A 39 -18.65 9.98 33.10
CA VAL A 39 -17.50 10.06 32.19
C VAL A 39 -17.90 9.44 30.86
N SER A 40 -17.40 10.00 29.75
CA SER A 40 -17.73 9.53 28.40
C SER A 40 -17.29 8.08 28.11
N SER A 41 -16.34 7.54 28.89
CA SER A 41 -15.94 6.14 28.82
C SER A 41 -15.44 5.64 30.18
N GLN A 42 -15.84 4.43 30.57
CA GLN A 42 -15.33 3.73 31.76
C GLN A 42 -14.05 2.94 31.48
N LYS A 43 -13.65 2.80 30.21
CA LYS A 43 -12.41 2.12 29.81
C LYS A 43 -11.82 2.73 28.54
N VAL A 44 -10.54 3.06 28.58
CA VAL A 44 -9.76 3.55 27.43
C VAL A 44 -8.61 2.58 27.19
N ILE A 45 -8.45 2.13 25.94
CA ILE A 45 -7.40 1.19 25.54
C ILE A 45 -6.54 1.84 24.48
N PHE A 46 -5.24 1.91 24.75
CA PHE A 46 -4.19 2.35 23.85
C PHE A 46 -3.46 1.14 23.27
N ASP A 47 -3.00 1.26 22.03
CA ASP A 47 -2.03 0.31 21.47
C ASP A 47 -0.64 0.52 22.07
N ALA A 48 0.26 -0.43 21.86
CA ALA A 48 1.62 -0.37 22.41
C ALA A 48 2.38 0.88 21.99
N ASP A 49 1.99 1.55 20.91
CA ASP A 49 2.63 2.78 20.42
C ASP A 49 2.22 4.05 21.15
N GLY A 50 1.17 3.98 21.96
CA GLY A 50 0.62 5.11 22.69
C GLY A 50 -0.37 5.94 21.86
N GLY A 51 -0.44 7.24 22.15
CA GLY A 51 -1.40 8.17 21.56
C GLY A 51 -2.32 8.81 22.58
N ASN A 52 -3.42 9.41 22.08
CA ASN A 52 -4.21 10.39 22.82
C ASN A 52 -5.69 9.96 22.90
N ALA A 53 -6.33 10.22 24.03
CA ALA A 53 -7.77 10.01 24.21
C ALA A 53 -8.40 11.16 25.02
N VAL A 54 -9.66 11.51 24.70
CA VAL A 54 -10.40 12.55 25.43
C VAL A 54 -11.53 11.93 26.22
N ILE A 55 -11.59 12.22 27.53
CA ILE A 55 -12.66 11.83 28.44
C ILE A 55 -13.45 13.07 28.82
N THR A 56 -14.72 13.13 28.42
CA THR A 56 -15.64 14.22 28.81
C THR A 56 -16.28 13.88 30.16
N VAL A 57 -16.43 14.89 31.02
CA VAL A 57 -17.03 14.79 32.35
C VAL A 57 -18.37 15.53 32.35
N ALA A 58 -19.43 14.87 32.78
CA ALA A 58 -20.73 15.47 33.03
C ALA A 58 -21.05 15.39 34.53
N THR A 59 -21.44 16.51 35.14
CA THR A 59 -21.81 16.57 36.56
C THR A 59 -22.80 17.70 36.80
N ASN A 60 -23.62 17.57 37.85
CA ASN A 60 -24.46 18.66 38.39
C ASN A 60 -23.84 19.37 39.60
N ALA A 61 -22.59 19.08 39.93
CA ALA A 61 -21.82 19.75 40.99
C ALA A 61 -21.21 21.07 40.50
N ASP A 62 -20.90 21.96 41.44
CA ASP A 62 -20.26 23.25 41.15
C ASP A 62 -18.79 23.10 40.71
N GLY A 63 -18.19 21.94 41.01
CA GLY A 63 -16.83 21.60 40.62
C GLY A 63 -16.58 20.09 40.68
N TRP A 64 -15.53 19.67 39.97
CA TRP A 64 -15.05 18.30 39.98
C TRP A 64 -13.52 18.31 39.96
N ASP A 65 -12.90 17.18 40.32
CA ASP A 65 -11.46 16.96 40.28
C ASP A 65 -11.14 15.55 39.76
N TYR A 66 -9.86 15.28 39.49
CA TYR A 66 -9.41 13.96 39.08
C TYR A 66 -8.13 13.52 39.79
N ALA A 67 -7.99 12.21 39.95
CA ALA A 67 -6.77 11.55 40.41
C ALA A 67 -6.35 10.47 39.41
N ALA A 68 -5.07 10.46 39.05
CA ALA A 68 -4.47 9.48 38.14
C ALA A 68 -3.57 8.51 38.91
N GLU A 69 -3.73 7.22 38.63
CA GLU A 69 -2.91 6.13 39.16
C GLU A 69 -2.22 5.41 37.98
N GLY A 70 -0.90 5.56 37.91
CA GLY A 70 -0.03 5.03 36.86
C GLY A 70 0.97 6.09 36.38
N ASP A 71 2.16 5.65 35.99
CA ASP A 71 3.30 6.51 35.62
C ASP A 71 3.60 6.50 34.12
N TRP A 72 2.83 5.74 33.33
CA TRP A 72 3.01 5.55 31.89
C TRP A 72 2.14 6.47 31.01
N PHE A 73 1.31 7.31 31.63
CA PHE A 73 0.43 8.26 30.95
C PHE A 73 0.42 9.62 31.65
N THR A 74 0.06 10.66 30.90
CA THR A 74 -0.21 12.00 31.43
C THR A 74 -1.69 12.33 31.26
N VAL A 75 -2.21 13.19 32.14
CA VAL A 75 -3.59 13.69 32.07
C VAL A 75 -3.55 15.20 32.18
N ALA A 76 -4.19 15.89 31.24
CA ALA A 76 -4.32 17.33 31.21
C ALA A 76 -5.80 17.73 31.11
N ARG A 77 -6.22 18.68 31.96
CA ARG A 77 -7.56 19.26 31.88
C ARG A 77 -7.64 20.18 30.66
N GLN A 78 -8.68 20.01 29.86
CA GLN A 78 -8.99 20.82 28.67
C GLN A 78 -10.20 21.73 28.93
N ASP A 79 -10.36 22.75 28.09
CA ASP A 79 -11.53 23.63 28.15
C ASP A 79 -12.83 22.82 27.95
N GLY A 80 -13.87 23.08 28.76
CA GLY A 80 -15.20 22.50 28.56
C GLY A 80 -15.45 21.11 29.19
N ASN A 81 -14.99 20.87 30.42
CA ASN A 81 -15.18 19.62 31.17
C ASN A 81 -14.60 18.37 30.50
N ALA A 82 -13.36 18.44 30.00
CA ALA A 82 -12.68 17.29 29.40
C ALA A 82 -11.28 17.05 29.98
N LEU A 83 -10.84 15.79 29.91
CA LEU A 83 -9.49 15.33 30.25
C LEU A 83 -8.85 14.74 28.99
N LEU A 84 -7.71 15.28 28.58
CA LEU A 84 -6.84 14.68 27.57
C LEU A 84 -5.88 13.72 28.27
N VAL A 85 -5.95 12.44 27.92
CA VAL A 85 -5.02 11.41 28.36
C VAL A 85 -4.02 11.16 27.22
N GLU A 86 -2.74 11.31 27.49
CA GLU A 86 -1.67 11.05 26.52
C GLU A 86 -0.75 9.94 27.02
N THR A 87 -0.31 9.10 26.11
CA THR A 87 0.49 7.91 26.41
C THR A 87 1.68 7.86 25.47
N LEU A 88 2.84 7.50 26.01
CA LEU A 88 4.04 7.20 25.21
C LEU A 88 4.05 5.74 24.80
N ILE A 89 5.04 5.33 24.01
CA ILE A 89 5.25 3.93 23.61
C ILE A 89 5.45 3.02 24.83
N ASN A 90 4.68 1.93 24.91
CA ASN A 90 4.94 0.78 25.76
C ASN A 90 5.90 -0.17 25.05
N ALA A 91 7.19 0.00 25.34
CA ALA A 91 8.25 -0.90 24.84
C ALA A 91 8.41 -2.18 25.69
N GLY A 92 7.59 -2.36 26.73
CA GLY A 92 7.62 -3.51 27.62
C GLY A 92 6.79 -4.69 27.11
N ALA A 93 7.14 -5.90 27.53
CA ALA A 93 6.44 -7.13 27.17
C ALA A 93 5.08 -7.31 27.89
N GLU A 94 4.68 -6.36 28.73
CA GLU A 94 3.50 -6.44 29.58
C GLU A 94 2.49 -5.35 29.23
N THR A 95 1.21 -5.69 29.38
CA THR A 95 0.13 -4.71 29.19
C THR A 95 0.15 -3.76 30.38
N LEU A 96 0.30 -2.47 30.13
CA LEU A 96 0.24 -1.48 31.19
C LEU A 96 -1.21 -1.24 31.56
N THR A 97 -1.49 -1.16 32.86
CA THR A 97 -2.80 -0.79 33.38
C THR A 97 -2.66 0.42 34.28
N GLY A 98 -3.68 1.25 34.26
CA GLY A 98 -3.74 2.51 34.99
C GLY A 98 -5.19 2.88 35.25
N LYS A 99 -5.40 3.91 36.04
CA LYS A 99 -6.73 4.33 36.46
C LYS A 99 -6.82 5.83 36.56
N LEU A 100 -7.98 6.35 36.20
CA LEU A 100 -8.37 7.73 36.39
C LEU A 100 -9.66 7.77 37.18
N THR A 101 -9.66 8.47 38.31
CA THR A 101 -10.84 8.66 39.16
C THR A 101 -11.28 10.10 39.03
N VAL A 102 -12.52 10.32 38.57
CA VAL A 102 -13.13 11.64 38.49
C VAL A 102 -14.11 11.77 39.64
N SER A 103 -13.99 12.82 40.46
CA SER A 103 -14.84 13.03 41.64
C SER A 103 -15.51 14.40 41.59
N ALA A 104 -16.77 14.45 42.00
CA ALA A 104 -17.54 15.69 42.12
C ALA A 104 -18.21 15.73 43.50
N GLU A 105 -18.32 16.92 44.09
CA GLU A 105 -18.96 17.12 45.39
C GLU A 105 -20.12 18.09 45.27
N LYS A 106 -21.28 17.70 45.81
CA LYS A 106 -22.44 18.58 45.92
C LYS A 106 -23.16 18.32 47.25
N ASN A 107 -23.45 19.39 47.98
CA ASN A 107 -24.19 19.34 49.25
C ASN A 107 -23.57 18.37 50.29
N GLY A 108 -22.24 18.26 50.31
CA GLY A 108 -21.49 17.37 51.22
C GLY A 108 -21.51 15.89 50.82
N GLU A 109 -22.10 15.53 49.67
CA GLU A 109 -22.02 14.21 49.07
C GLU A 109 -20.96 14.20 47.97
N THR A 110 -19.96 13.34 48.12
CA THR A 110 -18.94 13.09 47.08
C THR A 110 -19.35 11.87 46.25
N VAL A 111 -19.37 12.04 44.93
CA VAL A 111 -19.58 10.98 43.97
C VAL A 111 -18.36 10.86 43.08
N SER A 112 -17.98 9.62 42.75
CA SER A 112 -16.78 9.34 41.95
C SER A 112 -17.06 8.31 40.87
N GLN A 113 -16.39 8.47 39.74
CA GLN A 113 -16.45 7.55 38.61
C GLN A 113 -15.03 7.18 38.18
N GLU A 114 -14.81 5.89 37.97
CA GLU A 114 -13.51 5.35 37.56
C GLU A 114 -13.47 5.09 36.05
N VAL A 115 -12.31 5.35 35.46
CA VAL A 115 -11.94 5.01 34.09
C VAL A 115 -10.69 4.13 34.13
N ALA A 116 -10.80 2.91 33.63
CA ALA A 116 -9.67 2.02 33.47
C ALA A 116 -8.87 2.40 32.22
N LEU A 117 -7.57 2.64 32.37
CA LEU A 117 -6.63 2.89 31.28
C LEU A 117 -5.80 1.63 31.03
N VAL A 118 -5.69 1.21 29.78
CA VAL A 118 -4.94 0.01 29.39
C VAL A 118 -4.07 0.35 28.19
N GLN A 119 -2.79 -0.06 28.19
CA GLN A 119 -1.93 0.01 27.01
C GLN A 119 -1.35 -1.36 26.70
N ARG A 120 -1.57 -1.84 25.47
CA ARG A 120 -1.14 -3.17 25.04
C ARG A 120 0.38 -3.34 25.08
N ALA A 121 0.83 -4.58 25.29
CA ALA A 121 2.23 -4.99 25.35
C ALA A 121 2.90 -5.21 23.98
N GLU A 122 2.10 -5.48 22.96
CA GLU A 122 2.59 -6.11 21.74
C GLU A 122 3.00 -5.04 20.71
N ARG A 123 4.31 -4.93 20.50
CA ARG A 123 4.91 -3.99 19.56
C ARG A 123 4.65 -4.51 18.15
N SER A 124 3.61 -4.00 17.51
CA SER A 124 3.49 -4.12 16.06
C SER A 124 4.77 -3.57 15.43
N VAL A 125 5.37 -4.30 14.50
CA VAL A 125 6.55 -3.81 13.78
C VAL A 125 6.08 -2.71 12.83
N ASN A 126 6.61 -1.50 12.99
CA ASN A 126 6.32 -0.39 12.10
C ASN A 126 7.10 -0.53 10.80
N LEU A 127 6.42 -1.03 9.76
CA LEU A 127 7.00 -1.25 8.43
C LEU A 127 7.34 0.05 7.71
N SER A 128 6.75 1.19 8.12
CA SER A 128 7.05 2.50 7.56
C SER A 128 8.04 3.32 8.40
N ALA A 129 8.76 2.70 9.34
CA ALA A 129 9.74 3.40 10.18
C ALA A 129 10.88 4.04 9.38
N GLU A 130 11.30 3.41 8.28
CA GLU A 130 12.34 3.89 7.36
C GLU A 130 11.75 4.67 6.17
N GLY A 131 10.46 4.99 6.20
CA GLY A 131 9.74 5.69 5.15
C GLY A 131 8.47 4.97 4.71
N THR A 132 7.53 5.73 4.15
CA THR A 132 6.33 5.16 3.54
C THR A 132 6.62 4.63 2.13
N ALA A 133 5.82 3.67 1.66
CA ALA A 133 5.93 3.07 0.34
C ALA A 133 4.61 2.42 -0.08
N ASN A 134 4.57 1.84 -1.30
CA ASN A 134 3.44 1.03 -1.76
C ASN A 134 3.58 -0.47 -1.50
N CYS A 135 4.77 -0.93 -1.14
CA CYS A 135 5.03 -2.31 -0.74
C CYS A 135 5.68 -2.34 0.65
N TYR A 136 5.29 -3.30 1.48
CA TYR A 136 5.98 -3.58 2.73
C TYR A 136 6.32 -5.06 2.86
N ILE A 137 7.52 -5.32 3.36
CA ILE A 137 8.02 -6.68 3.60
C ILE A 137 7.66 -7.07 5.03
N ALA A 138 7.00 -8.21 5.18
CA ALA A 138 6.64 -8.79 6.46
C ALA A 138 7.13 -10.24 6.54
N ARG A 139 7.17 -10.80 7.75
CA ARG A 139 7.44 -12.23 8.01
C ARG A 139 6.21 -12.89 8.60
N THR A 140 6.07 -14.18 8.39
CA THR A 140 4.98 -15.00 8.95
C THR A 140 4.92 -14.91 10.48
N GLY A 141 3.71 -15.05 11.04
CA GLY A 141 3.46 -15.08 12.48
C GLY A 141 3.74 -13.76 13.23
N GLY A 142 3.89 -12.65 12.52
CA GLY A 142 4.12 -11.33 13.11
C GLY A 142 2.90 -10.41 13.08
N VAL A 143 2.94 -9.38 13.92
CA VAL A 143 1.99 -8.25 13.95
C VAL A 143 2.70 -7.01 13.43
N TYR A 144 2.07 -6.31 12.49
CA TYR A 144 2.67 -5.21 11.75
C TYR A 144 1.73 -4.02 11.67
N LYS A 145 2.33 -2.84 11.46
CA LYS A 145 1.61 -1.64 11.06
C LYS A 145 2.42 -0.82 10.07
N PHE A 146 1.76 0.08 9.37
CA PHE A 146 2.40 1.12 8.58
C PHE A 146 1.56 2.40 8.56
N ASP A 147 2.24 3.53 8.40
CA ASP A 147 1.62 4.83 8.19
C ASP A 147 0.86 4.84 6.86
N ALA A 148 -0.44 5.06 6.97
CA ALA A 148 -1.40 5.16 5.88
C ALA A 148 -2.08 6.53 5.89
N SER A 149 -1.39 7.57 6.37
CA SER A 149 -1.83 8.96 6.31
C SER A 149 -1.48 9.64 4.99
N VAL A 150 -0.52 9.09 4.23
CA VAL A 150 -0.07 9.58 2.93
C VAL A 150 -0.09 8.48 1.86
N LYS A 151 -0.26 8.87 0.61
CA LYS A 151 -0.21 7.98 -0.54
C LYS A 151 1.24 7.61 -0.89
N GLY A 152 1.49 6.32 -1.13
CA GLY A 152 2.80 5.79 -1.52
C GLY A 152 3.92 6.21 -0.58
N ASN A 153 5.02 6.74 -1.13
CA ASN A 153 6.16 7.23 -0.35
C ASN A 153 6.04 8.68 0.14
N GLY A 154 4.87 9.32 -0.01
CA GLY A 154 4.72 10.74 0.29
C GLY A 154 5.47 11.68 -0.67
N GLY A 155 6.06 11.16 -1.75
CA GLY A 155 6.85 11.91 -2.71
C GLY A 155 6.01 12.61 -3.78
N GLY A 156 6.64 12.90 -4.93
CA GLY A 156 5.95 13.45 -6.10
C GLY A 156 5.16 12.40 -6.88
N ASP A 157 4.34 12.87 -7.82
CA ASP A 157 3.53 12.08 -8.75
C ASP A 157 3.98 12.29 -10.21
N GLY A 158 5.27 12.63 -10.38
CA GLY A 158 5.84 13.03 -11.66
C GLY A 158 5.20 14.33 -12.16
N VAL A 159 4.62 14.29 -13.37
CA VAL A 159 3.87 15.39 -13.98
C VAL A 159 2.42 15.03 -14.27
N SER A 160 1.89 14.02 -13.56
CA SER A 160 0.55 13.46 -13.79
C SER A 160 -0.60 14.34 -13.30
N ASP A 161 -0.32 15.43 -12.58
CA ASP A 161 -1.29 16.31 -11.93
C ASP A 161 -2.23 15.58 -10.93
N TYR A 162 -1.92 14.34 -10.52
CA TYR A 162 -2.76 13.55 -9.60
C TYR A 162 -2.82 14.18 -8.21
N ILE A 163 -1.68 14.52 -7.60
CA ILE A 163 -1.60 15.14 -6.27
C ILE A 163 -2.32 16.49 -6.27
N ALA A 164 -2.20 17.27 -7.35
CA ALA A 164 -2.88 18.55 -7.47
C ALA A 164 -4.42 18.42 -7.45
N ASN A 165 -4.96 17.29 -7.94
CA ASN A 165 -6.39 17.03 -8.01
C ASN A 165 -6.95 16.21 -6.84
N TYR A 166 -6.14 15.31 -6.25
CA TYR A 166 -6.59 14.31 -5.27
C TYR A 166 -5.84 14.36 -3.94
N GLY A 167 -4.89 15.29 -3.79
CA GLY A 167 -4.08 15.46 -2.60
C GLY A 167 -3.11 14.31 -2.35
N LEU A 168 -2.13 14.56 -1.48
CA LEU A 168 -1.17 13.54 -1.03
C LEU A 168 -1.68 12.75 0.17
N ALA A 169 -2.43 13.41 1.07
CA ALA A 169 -2.97 12.80 2.28
C ALA A 169 -4.11 11.81 1.99
N ILE A 170 -4.35 10.91 2.93
CA ILE A 170 -5.49 9.99 2.97
C ILE A 170 -6.47 10.51 4.04
N GLU A 171 -7.32 11.46 3.65
CA GLU A 171 -8.19 12.19 4.58
C GLU A 171 -9.51 11.44 4.88
N ASP A 172 -10.07 10.76 3.88
CA ASP A 172 -11.40 10.12 3.98
C ASP A 172 -11.35 8.63 4.34
N GLY A 173 -10.19 8.11 4.75
CA GLY A 173 -10.04 6.71 5.16
C GLY A 173 -10.93 6.39 6.37
N ALA A 174 -11.73 5.32 6.27
CA ALA A 174 -12.66 4.90 7.32
C ALA A 174 -12.30 3.51 7.88
N PHE A 175 -11.96 2.54 7.03
CA PHE A 175 -11.58 1.19 7.44
C PHE A 175 -10.58 0.58 6.46
N ALA A 176 -9.85 -0.46 6.90
CA ALA A 176 -8.99 -1.26 6.03
C ALA A 176 -9.69 -2.56 5.63
N GLU A 177 -9.30 -3.12 4.50
CA GLU A 177 -9.81 -4.39 4.00
C GLU A 177 -8.72 -5.16 3.23
N LEU A 178 -8.70 -6.48 3.40
CA LEU A 178 -7.91 -7.39 2.57
C LEU A 178 -8.63 -7.58 1.23
N LEU A 179 -8.00 -7.15 0.13
CA LEU A 179 -8.56 -7.33 -1.21
C LEU A 179 -8.27 -8.72 -1.76
N TRP A 180 -7.03 -9.18 -1.62
CA TRP A 180 -6.64 -10.53 -2.00
C TRP A 180 -5.36 -10.93 -1.27
N GLU A 181 -5.17 -12.23 -1.10
CA GLU A 181 -3.91 -12.87 -0.69
C GLU A 181 -3.72 -14.16 -1.49
N SER A 182 -2.47 -14.45 -1.88
CA SER A 182 -2.17 -15.59 -2.74
C SER A 182 -0.69 -16.01 -2.67
N ARG A 183 -0.48 -17.33 -2.72
CA ARG A 183 0.81 -17.95 -3.04
C ARG A 183 0.98 -18.06 -4.55
N HIS A 184 2.23 -18.15 -5.03
CA HIS A 184 2.52 -18.30 -6.46
C HIS A 184 1.95 -19.59 -7.06
N ASP A 185 1.85 -20.67 -6.28
CA ASP A 185 1.27 -21.95 -6.71
C ASP A 185 -0.28 -21.94 -6.79
N GLY A 186 -0.93 -20.88 -6.31
CA GLY A 186 -2.39 -20.76 -6.29
C GLY A 186 -3.09 -21.78 -5.40
N ASP A 187 -2.41 -22.40 -4.43
CA ASP A 187 -3.03 -23.31 -3.48
C ASP A 187 -3.99 -22.53 -2.57
N LYS A 188 -5.30 -22.73 -2.79
CA LYS A 188 -6.36 -22.06 -2.03
C LYS A 188 -6.42 -22.44 -0.56
N THR A 189 -5.84 -23.57 -0.15
CA THR A 189 -5.84 -23.98 1.26
C THR A 189 -4.81 -23.19 2.05
N MET A 190 -3.64 -22.93 1.44
CA MET A 190 -2.56 -22.17 2.07
C MET A 190 -2.63 -20.66 1.79
N SER A 191 -3.21 -20.25 0.66
CA SER A 191 -3.30 -18.83 0.29
C SER A 191 -4.12 -18.00 1.29
N ARG A 192 -5.02 -18.61 2.06
CA ARG A 192 -5.80 -17.95 3.13
C ARG A 192 -5.05 -17.81 4.47
N GLU A 193 -3.81 -18.27 4.52
CA GLU A 193 -2.99 -18.27 5.74
C GLU A 193 -1.83 -17.25 5.65
N ILE A 194 -1.90 -16.25 4.75
CA ILE A 194 -0.86 -15.23 4.61
C ILE A 194 -1.15 -14.07 5.56
N ILE A 195 -2.38 -13.55 5.53
CA ILE A 195 -2.89 -12.56 6.48
C ILE A 195 -3.76 -13.27 7.53
N ASP A 196 -3.51 -13.01 8.80
CA ASP A 196 -4.28 -13.60 9.90
C ASP A 196 -5.31 -12.58 10.41
N GLY A 197 -6.57 -12.81 10.05
CA GLY A 197 -7.69 -11.95 10.41
C GLY A 197 -7.84 -10.71 9.53
N ALA A 198 -8.63 -9.76 10.02
CA ALA A 198 -8.96 -8.56 9.27
C ALA A 198 -7.98 -7.41 9.56
N PRO A 199 -7.43 -6.74 8.52
CA PRO A 199 -6.70 -5.49 8.70
C PRO A 199 -7.56 -4.41 9.35
N ILE A 200 -6.93 -3.53 10.14
CA ILE A 200 -7.60 -2.44 10.85
C ILE A 200 -6.99 -1.12 10.40
N TYR A 201 -7.83 -0.13 10.08
CA TYR A 201 -7.41 1.26 9.90
C TYR A 201 -7.81 2.09 11.12
N ARG A 202 -6.84 2.73 11.77
CA ARG A 202 -7.08 3.60 12.93
C ARG A 202 -5.95 4.61 13.09
N GLY A 203 -6.30 5.87 13.35
CA GLY A 203 -5.32 6.91 13.68
C GLY A 203 -4.28 7.17 12.58
N GLY A 204 -4.66 6.98 11.31
CA GLY A 204 -3.74 7.11 10.18
C GLY A 204 -2.85 5.89 9.94
N TYR A 205 -3.01 4.79 10.68
CA TYR A 205 -2.25 3.56 10.48
C TYR A 205 -3.13 2.43 10.00
N VAL A 206 -2.58 1.57 9.14
CA VAL A 206 -3.09 0.21 8.92
C VAL A 206 -2.31 -0.74 9.83
N THR A 207 -3.02 -1.59 10.57
CA THR A 207 -2.45 -2.67 11.40
C THR A 207 -2.98 -4.00 10.91
N PHE A 208 -2.12 -5.02 10.83
CA PHE A 208 -2.49 -6.37 10.40
C PHE A 208 -1.57 -7.42 11.04
N SER A 209 -2.03 -8.67 11.07
CA SER A 209 -1.24 -9.82 11.45
C SER A 209 -0.99 -10.72 10.26
N THR A 210 0.10 -11.46 10.29
CA THR A 210 0.43 -12.46 9.26
C THR A 210 0.23 -13.87 9.82
N GLY A 211 -0.24 -14.77 8.97
CA GLY A 211 -0.44 -16.17 9.30
C GLY A 211 0.84 -16.99 9.14
N ARG A 212 0.68 -18.27 8.80
CA ARG A 212 1.77 -19.25 8.72
C ARG A 212 2.36 -19.40 7.32
N SER A 213 1.73 -18.82 6.30
CA SER A 213 2.16 -18.94 4.91
C SER A 213 2.86 -17.68 4.42
N GLU A 214 3.94 -17.87 3.68
CA GLU A 214 4.52 -16.83 2.83
C GLU A 214 3.66 -16.60 1.59
N GLY A 215 3.79 -15.42 0.99
CA GLY A 215 3.06 -15.07 -0.22
C GLY A 215 2.90 -13.57 -0.36
N ASN A 216 1.92 -13.18 -1.16
CA ASN A 216 1.61 -11.78 -1.43
C ASN A 216 0.16 -11.48 -1.06
N ALA A 217 -0.08 -10.26 -0.60
CA ALA A 217 -1.42 -9.76 -0.34
C ALA A 217 -1.55 -8.30 -0.74
N VAL A 218 -2.78 -7.84 -0.94
CA VAL A 218 -3.09 -6.41 -1.10
C VAL A 218 -4.12 -6.00 -0.05
N ILE A 219 -3.74 -5.02 0.77
CA ILE A 219 -4.63 -4.38 1.74
C ILE A 219 -4.97 -2.98 1.23
N ALA A 220 -6.24 -2.59 1.33
CA ALA A 220 -6.71 -1.28 0.95
C ALA A 220 -7.32 -0.54 2.15
N VAL A 221 -7.18 0.79 2.16
CA VAL A 221 -8.02 1.65 2.98
C VAL A 221 -9.21 2.08 2.13
N LYS A 222 -10.39 2.10 2.73
CA LYS A 222 -11.66 2.48 2.11
C LYS A 222 -12.33 3.64 2.83
N ASP A 223 -13.06 4.45 2.08
CA ASP A 223 -13.95 5.48 2.63
C ASP A 223 -15.21 4.86 3.27
N ILE A 224 -16.04 5.70 3.91
CA ILE A 224 -17.28 5.23 4.56
C ILE A 224 -18.32 4.67 3.58
N LYS A 225 -18.16 4.92 2.27
CA LYS A 225 -19.02 4.40 1.21
C LYS A 225 -18.50 3.08 0.65
N GLY A 226 -17.33 2.63 1.09
CA GLY A 226 -16.66 1.41 0.63
C GLY A 226 -15.79 1.60 -0.62
N ASN A 227 -15.53 2.84 -1.06
CA ASN A 227 -14.60 3.11 -2.15
C ASN A 227 -13.17 3.01 -1.66
N ILE A 228 -12.28 2.38 -2.43
CA ILE A 228 -10.85 2.33 -2.13
C ILE A 228 -10.27 3.74 -2.26
N VAL A 229 -9.53 4.19 -1.25
CA VAL A 229 -8.79 5.47 -1.31
C VAL A 229 -7.33 5.25 -1.68
N TRP A 230 -6.74 4.14 -1.23
CA TRP A 230 -5.40 3.68 -1.58
C TRP A 230 -5.23 2.20 -1.19
N SER A 231 -4.24 1.53 -1.79
CA SER A 231 -3.90 0.13 -1.52
C SER A 231 -2.40 -0.10 -1.50
N TRP A 232 -1.98 -1.10 -0.74
CA TRP A 232 -0.60 -1.48 -0.51
C TRP A 232 -0.39 -2.97 -0.74
N HIS A 233 0.74 -3.31 -1.33
CA HIS A 233 1.23 -4.67 -1.47
C HIS A 233 1.95 -5.11 -0.19
N ILE A 234 1.51 -6.20 0.41
CA ILE A 234 2.19 -6.86 1.52
C ILE A 234 2.93 -8.07 0.97
N TRP A 235 4.26 -8.07 1.08
CA TRP A 235 5.12 -9.16 0.66
C TRP A 235 5.57 -9.93 1.90
N VAL A 236 4.95 -11.08 2.15
CA VAL A 236 5.26 -11.93 3.30
C VAL A 236 6.33 -12.94 2.89
N CYS A 237 7.55 -12.73 3.36
CA CYS A 237 8.71 -13.58 3.09
C CYS A 237 9.57 -13.69 4.36
N ASN A 238 9.90 -14.92 4.75
CA ASN A 238 10.71 -15.20 5.92
C ASN A 238 12.20 -15.08 5.61
N ASP A 239 12.60 -15.43 4.40
CA ASP A 239 13.96 -15.24 3.92
C ASP A 239 14.33 -13.76 3.89
N GLU A 240 15.58 -13.47 4.24
CA GLU A 240 16.09 -12.10 4.13
C GLU A 240 16.18 -11.68 2.66
N ILE A 241 15.64 -10.50 2.36
CA ILE A 241 15.78 -9.86 1.04
C ILE A 241 17.06 -9.02 1.07
N THR A 242 18.05 -9.48 0.31
CA THR A 242 19.36 -8.82 0.24
C THR A 242 19.51 -8.00 -1.04
N ALA A 243 20.55 -7.18 -1.09
CA ALA A 243 20.92 -6.45 -2.29
C ALA A 243 22.45 -6.42 -2.45
N HIS A 244 22.91 -6.34 -3.69
CA HIS A 244 24.34 -6.32 -4.05
C HIS A 244 24.60 -5.47 -5.28
N ASP A 245 25.88 -5.18 -5.54
CA ASP A 245 26.28 -4.38 -6.70
C ASP A 245 25.96 -5.12 -8.01
N HIS A 246 25.17 -4.46 -8.87
CA HIS A 246 24.94 -4.87 -10.25
C HIS A 246 26.02 -4.26 -11.15
N ILE A 247 26.80 -5.10 -11.82
CA ILE A 247 27.98 -4.67 -12.58
C ILE A 247 27.65 -4.61 -14.08
N ASP A 248 27.86 -3.46 -14.72
CA ASP A 248 27.66 -3.29 -16.16
C ASP A 248 28.74 -3.98 -17.01
N SER A 249 28.62 -3.87 -18.33
CA SER A 249 29.59 -4.42 -19.29
C SER A 249 30.95 -3.72 -19.29
N GLU A 250 31.06 -2.53 -18.69
CA GLU A 250 32.31 -1.81 -18.50
C GLU A 250 32.98 -2.13 -17.15
N GLY A 251 32.38 -3.01 -16.34
CA GLY A 251 32.88 -3.39 -15.03
C GLY A 251 32.59 -2.37 -13.92
N LYS A 252 31.63 -1.45 -14.14
CA LYS A 252 31.22 -0.44 -13.16
C LYS A 252 29.94 -0.86 -12.44
N VAL A 253 29.75 -0.36 -11.23
CA VAL A 253 28.49 -0.53 -10.50
C VAL A 253 27.41 0.33 -11.17
N ALA A 254 26.43 -0.32 -11.80
CA ALA A 254 25.27 0.32 -12.42
C ALA A 254 24.19 0.65 -11.40
N ALA A 255 23.97 -0.25 -10.43
CA ALA A 255 23.00 -0.08 -9.35
C ALA A 255 23.30 -1.04 -8.19
N VAL A 256 22.64 -0.85 -7.05
CA VAL A 256 22.57 -1.87 -5.98
C VAL A 256 21.23 -2.58 -6.12
N ILE A 257 21.23 -3.80 -6.66
CA ILE A 257 20.03 -4.53 -7.09
C ILE A 257 19.57 -5.52 -6.02
N MET A 258 18.25 -5.69 -5.90
CA MET A 258 17.65 -6.72 -5.05
C MET A 258 17.95 -8.12 -5.59
N ASP A 259 18.14 -9.09 -4.69
CA ASP A 259 18.50 -10.48 -5.03
C ASP A 259 17.40 -11.27 -5.79
N ARG A 260 16.15 -10.82 -5.70
CA ARG A 260 14.95 -11.45 -6.28
C ARG A 260 13.94 -10.43 -6.81
N ASN A 261 13.00 -10.89 -7.63
CA ASN A 261 11.93 -10.05 -8.15
C ASN A 261 11.03 -9.55 -7.02
N LEU A 262 10.41 -8.38 -7.20
CA LEU A 262 9.45 -7.82 -6.26
C LEU A 262 8.29 -8.81 -6.05
N GLY A 263 8.07 -9.22 -4.79
CA GLY A 263 7.05 -10.21 -4.42
C GLY A 263 7.45 -11.67 -4.61
N ALA A 264 8.71 -11.98 -4.93
CA ALA A 264 9.19 -13.37 -5.05
C ALA A 264 9.51 -13.96 -3.67
N LEU A 265 9.31 -15.26 -3.46
CA LEU A 265 9.66 -15.91 -2.20
C LEU A 265 11.11 -16.38 -2.15
N ASN A 266 11.71 -16.62 -3.32
CA ASN A 266 13.10 -17.04 -3.46
C ASN A 266 13.65 -16.60 -4.82
N ASN A 267 14.88 -16.98 -5.15
CA ASN A 267 15.46 -16.83 -6.49
C ASN A 267 15.92 -18.18 -7.08
N THR A 268 15.40 -19.29 -6.55
CA THR A 268 15.76 -20.64 -6.96
C THR A 268 15.28 -20.88 -8.39
N PRO A 269 16.15 -21.25 -9.35
CA PRO A 269 15.74 -21.56 -10.71
C PRO A 269 14.70 -22.70 -10.74
N MET A 270 13.78 -22.65 -11.70
CA MET A 270 12.65 -23.60 -11.85
C MET A 270 11.63 -23.65 -10.68
N ASP A 271 11.78 -22.85 -9.63
CA ASP A 271 10.80 -22.74 -8.54
C ASP A 271 9.73 -21.69 -8.86
N VAL A 272 8.45 -22.00 -8.69
CA VAL A 272 7.35 -21.05 -8.98
C VAL A 272 7.39 -19.80 -8.08
N GLY A 273 7.98 -19.91 -6.90
CA GLY A 273 8.18 -18.82 -5.95
C GLY A 273 9.19 -17.77 -6.42
N ASN A 274 9.97 -18.01 -7.48
CA ASN A 274 10.95 -17.03 -7.98
C ASN A 274 10.35 -15.91 -8.85
N ARG A 275 9.07 -16.04 -9.26
CA ARG A 275 8.45 -15.19 -10.29
C ARG A 275 8.31 -13.74 -9.85
N GLY A 276 7.97 -13.50 -8.59
CA GLY A 276 7.50 -12.20 -8.16
C GLY A 276 6.12 -11.87 -8.72
N MET A 277 5.84 -10.58 -8.91
CA MET A 277 4.55 -10.06 -9.36
C MET A 277 4.69 -9.30 -10.69
N PHE A 278 3.57 -9.13 -11.39
CA PHE A 278 3.47 -8.32 -12.60
C PHE A 278 2.87 -6.95 -12.31
N TYR A 279 3.33 -5.94 -13.04
CA TYR A 279 2.85 -4.57 -12.95
C TYR A 279 2.66 -3.99 -14.35
N GLU A 280 1.54 -3.28 -14.57
CA GLU A 280 1.42 -2.35 -15.70
C GLU A 280 2.31 -1.13 -15.42
N TRP A 281 2.94 -0.58 -16.45
CA TRP A 281 3.94 0.46 -16.24
C TRP A 281 3.32 1.69 -15.54
N GLY A 282 3.97 2.18 -14.48
CA GLY A 282 3.49 3.34 -13.73
C GLY A 282 2.42 3.04 -12.67
N ARG A 283 1.99 1.78 -12.47
CA ARG A 283 1.05 1.40 -11.41
C ARG A 283 1.74 0.81 -10.19
N LYS A 284 1.21 1.11 -9.01
CA LYS A 284 1.67 0.49 -7.77
C LYS A 284 1.11 -0.91 -7.50
N ASP A 285 -0.01 -1.27 -8.14
CA ASP A 285 -0.81 -2.45 -7.77
C ASP A 285 -0.35 -3.71 -8.52
N PRO A 286 -0.04 -4.81 -7.80
CA PRO A 286 0.46 -6.04 -8.41
C PRO A 286 -0.63 -6.96 -8.99
N PHE A 287 -0.27 -7.66 -10.05
CA PHE A 287 -1.02 -8.75 -10.66
C PHE A 287 -0.26 -10.08 -10.54
N THR A 288 -0.99 -11.15 -10.27
CA THR A 288 -0.41 -12.47 -10.04
C THR A 288 0.12 -13.10 -11.33
N PRO A 289 1.31 -13.73 -11.33
CA PRO A 289 1.77 -14.51 -12.47
C PRO A 289 0.99 -15.81 -12.62
N SER A 290 1.31 -16.59 -13.66
CA SER A 290 0.78 -17.94 -13.80
C SER A 290 1.12 -18.78 -12.57
N ARG A 291 0.21 -19.68 -12.18
CA ARG A 291 0.43 -20.68 -11.13
C ARG A 291 1.10 -21.96 -11.61
N SER A 292 1.24 -22.14 -12.92
CA SER A 292 1.72 -23.40 -13.49
C SER A 292 3.17 -23.67 -13.08
N PRO A 293 3.59 -24.92 -12.87
CA PRO A 293 5.00 -25.25 -12.70
C PRO A 293 5.87 -24.78 -13.88
N TYR A 294 7.18 -24.65 -13.67
CA TYR A 294 8.11 -24.50 -14.79
C TYR A 294 8.31 -25.83 -15.53
N HIS A 295 8.54 -25.74 -16.83
CA HIS A 295 8.76 -26.89 -17.71
C HIS A 295 10.02 -26.68 -18.55
N ALA A 296 10.97 -27.62 -18.45
CA ALA A 296 12.27 -27.51 -19.11
C ALA A 296 12.18 -27.47 -20.65
N ASP A 297 11.08 -27.93 -21.24
CA ASP A 297 10.86 -28.06 -22.68
C ASP A 297 10.13 -26.87 -23.33
N THR A 298 9.95 -25.75 -22.60
CA THR A 298 9.15 -24.62 -23.10
C THR A 298 9.73 -23.97 -24.38
N ASP A 299 11.05 -24.07 -24.61
CA ASP A 299 11.79 -23.61 -25.81
C ASP A 299 11.32 -22.26 -26.42
N GLY A 300 10.97 -21.31 -25.56
CA GLY A 300 10.55 -19.97 -25.98
C GLY A 300 9.11 -19.84 -26.47
N ASN A 301 8.35 -20.93 -26.49
CA ASN A 301 6.99 -20.97 -27.02
C ASN A 301 5.94 -20.48 -26.02
N ASN A 302 4.82 -19.98 -26.54
CA ASN A 302 3.62 -19.72 -25.74
C ASN A 302 2.81 -21.02 -25.62
N VAL A 303 3.07 -21.83 -24.60
CA VAL A 303 2.37 -23.11 -24.41
C VAL A 303 1.14 -22.90 -23.51
N PRO A 304 -0.11 -23.05 -24.01
CA PRO A 304 -1.31 -22.72 -23.23
C PRO A 304 -1.44 -23.47 -21.90
N ALA A 305 -0.99 -24.73 -21.86
CA ALA A 305 -1.03 -25.55 -20.64
C ALA A 305 -0.11 -25.01 -19.52
N TYR A 306 0.87 -24.18 -19.85
CA TYR A 306 1.82 -23.60 -18.89
C TYR A 306 1.38 -22.22 -18.40
N ASN A 307 0.24 -21.73 -18.88
CA ASN A 307 -0.23 -20.37 -18.63
C ASN A 307 -1.49 -20.33 -17.77
N GLU A 308 -1.70 -21.29 -16.86
CA GLU A 308 -2.86 -21.25 -15.98
C GLU A 308 -2.82 -19.99 -15.09
N PRO A 309 -3.86 -19.16 -15.10
CA PRO A 309 -3.88 -17.93 -14.32
C PRO A 309 -4.03 -18.26 -12.83
N ASN A 310 -3.38 -17.46 -11.98
CA ASN A 310 -3.63 -17.51 -10.56
C ASN A 310 -4.72 -16.49 -10.21
N THR A 311 -5.95 -16.93 -9.98
CA THR A 311 -7.06 -16.04 -9.58
C THR A 311 -7.46 -16.24 -8.12
N ALA A 312 -6.59 -16.85 -7.31
CA ALA A 312 -6.84 -16.99 -5.89
C ALA A 312 -6.86 -15.62 -5.20
N ILE A 313 -7.79 -15.47 -4.26
CA ILE A 313 -7.93 -14.26 -3.44
C ILE A 313 -7.81 -14.55 -1.93
N GLY A 314 -7.61 -15.82 -1.55
CA GLY A 314 -7.66 -16.27 -0.16
C GLY A 314 -9.00 -15.89 0.49
N ASP A 315 -8.92 -15.25 1.66
CA ASP A 315 -10.08 -14.69 2.37
C ASP A 315 -10.36 -13.22 2.00
N GLY A 316 -9.69 -12.70 0.98
CA GLY A 316 -9.91 -11.36 0.44
C GLY A 316 -11.28 -11.17 -0.23
N THR A 317 -11.71 -9.92 -0.34
CA THR A 317 -13.04 -9.55 -0.84
C THR A 317 -13.06 -9.10 -2.30
N GLY A 318 -11.89 -8.98 -2.91
CA GLY A 318 -11.70 -8.39 -4.22
C GLY A 318 -12.15 -9.27 -5.38
N THR A 319 -12.14 -8.69 -6.57
CA THR A 319 -12.51 -9.38 -7.81
C THR A 319 -11.58 -8.97 -8.93
N TRP A 320 -11.00 -9.97 -9.60
CA TRP A 320 -10.13 -9.75 -10.75
C TRP A 320 -10.94 -9.34 -11.98
N VAL A 321 -10.48 -8.31 -12.69
CA VAL A 321 -11.02 -7.89 -13.98
C VAL A 321 -9.87 -7.73 -14.96
N TYR A 322 -9.69 -8.69 -15.87
CA TYR A 322 -8.56 -8.69 -16.82
C TYR A 322 -8.91 -8.12 -18.20
N ASN A 323 -10.20 -7.91 -18.48
CA ASN A 323 -10.73 -7.48 -19.78
C ASN A 323 -11.32 -6.06 -19.76
N ALA A 324 -10.90 -5.21 -18.83
CA ALA A 324 -11.34 -3.83 -18.80
C ALA A 324 -10.57 -2.99 -19.82
N GLN A 325 -11.32 -2.21 -20.59
CA GLN A 325 -10.75 -1.22 -21.50
C GLN A 325 -10.57 0.10 -20.75
N ALA A 326 -9.39 0.69 -20.82
CA ALA A 326 -9.14 2.02 -20.28
C ALA A 326 -10.03 3.06 -20.97
N ALA A 327 -10.41 4.12 -20.25
CA ALA A 327 -11.18 5.20 -20.83
C ALA A 327 -10.30 6.05 -21.76
N VAL A 328 -10.88 6.52 -22.88
CA VAL A 328 -10.22 7.44 -23.80
C VAL A 328 -10.17 8.84 -23.19
N LEU A 329 -9.10 9.12 -22.45
CA LEU A 329 -8.88 10.39 -21.75
C LEU A 329 -7.55 10.98 -22.22
N ALA A 330 -7.59 12.19 -22.77
CA ALA A 330 -6.44 12.86 -23.36
C ALA A 330 -5.76 13.88 -22.42
N THR A 331 -6.19 13.96 -21.15
CA THR A 331 -5.65 14.93 -20.19
C THR A 331 -5.37 14.26 -18.85
N PRO A 332 -4.16 14.41 -18.29
CA PRO A 332 -3.83 13.99 -16.92
C PRO A 332 -4.81 14.54 -15.87
N PRO A 333 -5.09 13.80 -14.78
CA PRO A 333 -4.51 12.51 -14.39
C PRO A 333 -5.17 11.28 -15.06
N ALA A 334 -6.01 11.50 -16.08
CA ALA A 334 -6.58 10.46 -16.96
C ALA A 334 -7.09 9.22 -16.21
N ASN A 335 -6.59 8.01 -16.50
CA ASN A 335 -7.06 6.76 -15.89
C ASN A 335 -6.46 6.46 -14.50
N ILE A 336 -5.52 7.27 -13.96
CA ILE A 336 -4.92 7.03 -12.64
C ILE A 336 -6.00 6.90 -11.54
N PRO A 337 -6.96 7.82 -11.40
CA PRO A 337 -7.97 7.71 -10.35
C PRO A 337 -8.77 6.41 -10.45
N ASN A 338 -9.12 5.97 -11.66
CA ASN A 338 -9.80 4.70 -11.87
C ASN A 338 -8.94 3.50 -11.47
N SER A 339 -7.63 3.55 -11.77
CA SER A 339 -6.69 2.50 -11.39
C SER A 339 -6.52 2.36 -9.86
N ILE A 340 -6.56 3.48 -9.13
CA ILE A 340 -6.51 3.51 -7.65
C ILE A 340 -7.78 2.96 -7.03
N LEU A 341 -8.95 3.33 -7.58
CA LEU A 341 -10.24 2.80 -7.14
C LEU A 341 -10.38 1.29 -7.42
N ASN A 342 -9.64 0.77 -8.41
CA ASN A 342 -9.78 -0.61 -8.91
C ASN A 342 -8.41 -1.30 -9.07
N PRO A 343 -7.72 -1.62 -7.96
CA PRO A 343 -6.37 -2.17 -8.00
C PRO A 343 -6.27 -3.57 -8.62
N MET A 344 -7.39 -4.31 -8.69
CA MET A 344 -7.47 -5.66 -9.30
C MET A 344 -7.98 -5.65 -10.75
N THR A 345 -8.12 -4.47 -11.34
CA THR A 345 -8.53 -4.30 -12.73
C THR A 345 -7.31 -4.04 -13.60
N TYR A 346 -7.03 -4.95 -14.53
CA TYR A 346 -6.05 -4.77 -15.59
C TYR A 346 -6.64 -3.87 -16.67
N LEU A 347 -5.96 -2.79 -17.02
CA LEU A 347 -6.47 -1.76 -17.91
C LEU A 347 -5.83 -1.89 -19.29
N GLN A 348 -6.58 -2.44 -20.23
CA GLN A 348 -6.13 -2.56 -21.61
C GLN A 348 -6.20 -1.22 -22.31
N SER A 349 -5.28 -1.02 -23.26
CA SER A 349 -5.36 0.11 -24.18
C SER A 349 -6.74 0.22 -24.84
N PRO A 350 -7.29 1.44 -24.98
CA PRO A 350 -8.52 1.64 -25.72
C PRO A 350 -8.38 1.47 -27.23
N TYR A 351 -7.14 1.44 -27.76
CA TYR A 351 -6.86 1.39 -29.19
C TYR A 351 -5.77 0.37 -29.53
N ASN A 352 -5.98 -0.41 -30.59
CA ASN A 352 -4.98 -1.34 -31.13
C ASN A 352 -3.68 -0.68 -31.65
N GLY A 353 -3.53 0.64 -31.59
CA GLY A 353 -2.35 1.39 -32.07
C GLY A 353 -1.84 2.51 -31.15
N HIS A 354 -2.45 2.71 -29.98
CA HIS A 354 -1.98 3.61 -28.92
C HIS A 354 -2.03 2.85 -27.60
N ALA A 355 -1.02 2.04 -27.37
CA ALA A 355 -0.99 1.06 -26.30
C ALA A 355 -0.59 1.68 -24.95
N ASP A 356 -1.53 2.46 -24.40
CA ASP A 356 -1.38 3.10 -23.10
C ASP A 356 -2.68 2.95 -22.30
N TRP A 357 -2.57 2.42 -21.08
CA TRP A 357 -3.67 2.35 -20.14
C TRP A 357 -3.93 3.70 -19.46
N TYR A 358 -2.91 4.55 -19.37
CA TYR A 358 -2.92 5.77 -18.58
C TYR A 358 -3.64 6.92 -19.31
N CYS A 359 -3.11 7.39 -20.44
CA CYS A 359 -3.58 8.60 -21.11
C CYS A 359 -3.40 8.49 -22.63
N THR A 360 -4.40 8.91 -23.40
CA THR A 360 -4.34 8.90 -24.88
C THR A 360 -3.83 10.22 -25.47
N GLY A 361 -3.41 11.17 -24.63
CA GLY A 361 -2.83 12.44 -25.04
C GLY A 361 -1.43 12.26 -25.62
N THR A 362 -1.00 13.21 -26.45
CA THR A 362 0.35 13.21 -27.05
C THR A 362 1.27 14.27 -26.46
N ASP A 363 0.77 15.07 -25.52
CA ASP A 363 1.59 16.03 -24.79
C ASP A 363 2.52 15.31 -23.80
N PRO A 364 3.68 15.90 -23.45
CA PRO A 364 4.64 15.25 -22.57
C PRO A 364 4.09 14.86 -21.19
N LYS A 365 3.06 15.52 -20.65
CA LYS A 365 2.48 15.08 -19.37
C LYS A 365 1.69 13.78 -19.52
N ALA A 366 1.13 13.52 -20.71
CA ALA A 366 0.45 12.27 -21.03
C ALA A 366 1.44 11.14 -21.38
N THR A 367 2.47 11.43 -22.17
CA THR A 367 3.39 10.41 -22.71
C THR A 367 4.60 10.13 -21.83
N HIS A 368 5.04 11.13 -21.05
CA HIS A 368 6.18 11.08 -20.12
C HIS A 368 5.73 11.50 -18.71
N PRO A 369 4.69 10.86 -18.15
CA PRO A 369 4.12 11.29 -16.88
C PRO A 369 5.10 11.16 -15.70
N GLY A 370 6.19 10.41 -15.88
CA GLY A 370 7.14 10.13 -14.81
C GLY A 370 6.47 9.41 -13.63
N LEU A 371 5.47 8.55 -13.90
CA LEU A 371 4.79 7.78 -12.86
C LEU A 371 5.79 6.90 -12.12
N TRP A 372 6.72 6.28 -12.83
CA TRP A 372 8.00 5.85 -12.29
C TRP A 372 9.09 6.73 -12.89
N GLY A 373 10.05 7.15 -12.08
CA GLY A 373 11.08 8.10 -12.50
C GLY A 373 12.42 7.89 -11.81
N PRO A 374 13.38 8.80 -12.04
CA PRO A 374 14.69 8.76 -11.37
C PRO A 374 14.56 8.82 -9.84
N GLU A 375 13.59 9.60 -9.37
CA GLU A 375 13.18 9.65 -7.97
C GLU A 375 11.98 8.73 -7.74
N LYS A 376 11.90 8.15 -6.55
CA LYS A 376 10.76 7.33 -6.14
C LYS A 376 9.51 8.20 -6.01
N THR A 377 8.45 7.81 -6.70
CA THR A 377 7.17 8.51 -6.69
C THR A 377 6.15 7.81 -5.80
N ILE A 378 4.99 8.45 -5.62
CA ILE A 378 3.85 7.83 -4.96
C ILE A 378 3.30 6.60 -5.71
N PHE A 379 3.71 6.34 -6.97
CA PHE A 379 3.25 5.19 -7.75
C PHE A 379 4.31 4.08 -7.87
N ASP A 380 5.52 4.30 -7.36
CA ASP A 380 6.58 3.29 -7.35
C ASP A 380 6.17 2.11 -6.45
N PRO A 381 6.13 0.87 -6.95
CA PRO A 381 5.68 -0.29 -6.19
C PRO A 381 6.72 -0.84 -5.23
N CYS A 382 7.98 -0.38 -5.25
CA CYS A 382 9.05 -0.96 -4.46
C CYS A 382 8.97 -0.59 -2.96
N PRO A 383 9.46 -1.46 -2.06
CA PRO A 383 9.43 -1.24 -0.61
C PRO A 383 10.32 -0.08 -0.16
N PRO A 384 10.24 0.39 1.10
CA PRO A 384 11.08 1.49 1.59
C PRO A 384 12.57 1.26 1.32
N GLY A 385 13.27 2.29 0.82
CA GLY A 385 14.69 2.23 0.47
C GLY A 385 14.99 1.63 -0.92
N TYR A 386 13.95 1.25 -1.67
CA TYR A 386 14.05 0.69 -3.02
C TYR A 386 13.12 1.39 -4.01
N LYS A 387 13.51 1.43 -5.30
CA LYS A 387 12.72 1.98 -6.41
C LYS A 387 12.82 1.11 -7.67
N VAL A 388 11.94 1.38 -8.63
CA VAL A 388 12.01 0.80 -9.97
C VAL A 388 13.35 1.18 -10.62
N PRO A 389 14.05 0.25 -11.29
CA PRO A 389 15.35 0.55 -11.88
C PRO A 389 15.26 1.61 -12.96
N GLY A 390 16.21 2.55 -12.94
CA GLY A 390 16.36 3.59 -13.94
C GLY A 390 17.03 3.09 -15.23
N PRO A 391 17.66 4.00 -16.01
CA PRO A 391 18.41 3.59 -17.19
C PRO A 391 19.63 2.74 -16.81
N ASP A 392 20.21 2.07 -17.81
CA ASP A 392 21.54 1.44 -17.78
C ASP A 392 21.64 0.10 -17.05
N LEU A 393 20.66 -0.29 -16.22
CA LEU A 393 20.73 -1.55 -15.45
C LEU A 393 21.06 -2.76 -16.33
N TRP A 394 20.45 -2.84 -17.51
CA TRP A 394 20.65 -3.95 -18.46
C TRP A 394 21.19 -3.47 -19.82
N GLY A 395 21.73 -2.24 -19.86
CA GLY A 395 22.29 -1.59 -21.04
C GLY A 395 21.62 -0.25 -21.40
N ILE A 396 22.30 0.54 -22.24
CA ILE A 396 21.89 1.91 -22.64
C ILE A 396 21.55 1.96 -24.13
N PRO A 397 20.30 2.19 -24.55
CA PRO A 397 19.88 2.23 -25.94
C PRO A 397 20.31 3.57 -26.55
N ALA A 398 21.32 3.54 -27.43
CA ALA A 398 21.79 4.73 -28.13
C ALA A 398 21.14 4.82 -29.53
N GLY A 399 20.40 5.90 -29.81
CA GLY A 399 19.92 6.28 -31.15
C GLY A 399 19.04 5.27 -31.91
N ASN A 400 18.84 4.08 -31.36
CA ASN A 400 18.05 2.97 -31.85
C ASN A 400 17.09 2.58 -30.72
N ASN A 401 15.82 2.36 -31.05
CA ASN A 401 14.76 2.02 -30.08
C ASN A 401 14.99 0.68 -29.33
N SER A 402 16.10 -0.02 -29.60
CA SER A 402 16.47 -1.28 -28.95
C SER A 402 17.97 -1.61 -29.07
N ILE A 403 18.49 -2.37 -28.11
CA ILE A 403 19.76 -3.11 -28.17
C ILE A 403 19.49 -4.60 -27.99
N THR A 404 20.17 -5.43 -28.77
CA THR A 404 20.24 -6.88 -28.52
C THR A 404 21.47 -7.19 -27.68
N ASN A 405 21.26 -7.83 -26.54
CA ASN A 405 22.31 -8.18 -25.58
C ASN A 405 22.28 -9.66 -25.15
N GLY A 406 21.76 -10.52 -26.01
CA GLY A 406 21.76 -11.97 -25.82
C GLY A 406 21.30 -12.67 -27.09
N GLY A 407 21.72 -13.91 -27.28
CA GLY A 407 21.53 -14.64 -28.53
C GLY A 407 21.04 -16.07 -28.34
N ALA A 408 21.12 -16.84 -29.43
CA ALA A 408 20.75 -18.25 -29.46
C ALA A 408 21.88 -19.13 -28.89
N ALA A 409 21.57 -20.38 -28.57
CA ALA A 409 22.51 -21.32 -27.95
C ALA A 409 23.87 -21.43 -28.66
N ALA A 410 23.91 -21.28 -29.99
CA ALA A 410 25.15 -21.34 -30.78
C ALA A 410 26.11 -20.16 -30.57
N ASP A 411 25.67 -19.06 -29.94
CA ASP A 411 26.50 -17.89 -29.63
C ASP A 411 27.30 -18.04 -28.33
N TYR A 412 27.09 -19.13 -27.59
CA TYR A 412 27.65 -19.38 -26.27
C TYR A 412 28.64 -20.54 -26.30
N ASP A 413 29.63 -20.48 -25.42
CA ASP A 413 30.53 -21.61 -25.16
C ASP A 413 29.86 -22.69 -24.29
N GLU A 414 30.60 -23.75 -23.99
CA GLU A 414 30.12 -24.88 -23.17
C GLU A 414 29.75 -24.50 -21.74
N THR A 415 30.17 -23.33 -21.26
CA THR A 415 29.83 -22.79 -19.94
C THR A 415 28.61 -21.87 -19.97
N GLY A 416 28.01 -21.67 -21.16
CA GLY A 416 26.87 -20.78 -21.35
C GLY A 416 27.25 -19.29 -21.38
N VAL A 417 28.53 -18.96 -21.57
CA VAL A 417 29.03 -17.58 -21.62
C VAL A 417 29.35 -17.19 -23.06
N SER A 418 29.20 -15.91 -23.39
CA SER A 418 29.54 -15.37 -24.70
C SER A 418 30.46 -14.15 -24.56
N ALA A 419 31.48 -14.06 -25.41
CA ALA A 419 32.28 -12.84 -25.55
C ALA A 419 31.48 -11.67 -26.15
N LYS A 420 30.34 -11.96 -26.79
CA LYS A 420 29.50 -10.96 -27.49
C LYS A 420 28.39 -10.39 -26.61
N TRP A 421 27.88 -11.18 -25.67
CA TRP A 421 26.65 -10.90 -24.94
C TRP A 421 26.90 -10.72 -23.45
N ASP A 422 26.14 -9.85 -22.79
CA ASP A 422 26.15 -9.72 -21.33
C ASP A 422 25.16 -10.65 -20.64
N TRP A 423 24.19 -11.18 -21.39
CA TRP A 423 23.29 -12.23 -20.91
C TRP A 423 23.83 -13.60 -21.25
N ASN A 424 23.96 -14.47 -20.24
CA ASN A 424 24.30 -15.88 -20.43
C ASN A 424 23.24 -16.61 -21.24
N ALA A 425 23.62 -17.81 -21.70
CA ALA A 425 22.73 -18.74 -22.37
C ALA A 425 21.45 -18.96 -21.55
N TYR A 426 20.37 -19.27 -22.25
CA TYR A 426 19.15 -19.71 -21.61
C TYR A 426 19.38 -21.01 -20.83
N GLU A 427 18.92 -21.02 -19.59
CA GLU A 427 18.97 -22.16 -18.70
C GLU A 427 17.84 -22.05 -17.68
N ASP A 428 17.24 -23.18 -17.29
CA ASP A 428 16.27 -23.26 -16.19
C ASP A 428 15.06 -22.33 -16.30
N CYS A 429 14.52 -22.13 -17.52
CA CYS A 429 13.44 -21.18 -17.76
C CYS A 429 13.83 -19.73 -17.40
N GLY A 430 15.08 -19.35 -17.62
CA GLY A 430 15.59 -18.00 -17.35
C GLY A 430 16.90 -17.70 -18.04
N ARG A 431 17.49 -16.56 -17.66
CA ARG A 431 18.85 -16.17 -18.05
C ARG A 431 19.55 -15.52 -16.87
N ARG A 432 20.88 -15.52 -16.91
CA ARG A 432 21.72 -14.83 -15.92
C ARG A 432 22.42 -13.63 -16.54
N TRP A 433 22.51 -12.54 -15.77
CA TRP A 433 23.43 -11.46 -16.11
C TRP A 433 24.86 -11.91 -15.82
N LYS A 434 25.74 -11.93 -16.83
CA LYS A 434 27.04 -12.61 -16.73
C LYS A 434 27.97 -11.99 -15.69
N ASN A 435 27.87 -10.67 -15.48
CA ASN A 435 28.84 -9.93 -14.68
C ASN A 435 28.62 -10.10 -13.17
N THR A 436 27.42 -10.53 -12.76
CA THR A 436 27.04 -10.71 -11.35
C THR A 436 26.40 -12.07 -11.05
N GLY A 437 25.97 -12.80 -12.08
CA GLY A 437 25.26 -14.07 -11.92
C GLY A 437 23.78 -13.93 -11.59
N ASP A 438 23.23 -12.71 -11.61
CA ASP A 438 21.82 -12.44 -11.28
C ASP A 438 20.89 -13.26 -12.16
N TYR A 439 20.07 -14.12 -11.55
CA TYR A 439 19.11 -14.96 -12.26
C TYR A 439 17.76 -14.26 -12.45
N TYR A 440 17.28 -14.28 -13.68
CA TYR A 440 16.02 -13.67 -14.10
C TYR A 440 15.09 -14.75 -14.70
N PRO A 441 14.02 -15.13 -13.97
CA PRO A 441 13.07 -16.11 -14.48
C PRO A 441 12.21 -15.56 -15.63
N MET A 442 11.85 -16.45 -16.55
CA MET A 442 10.84 -16.25 -17.58
C MET A 442 9.45 -16.49 -16.99
N ALA A 443 8.95 -15.55 -16.19
CA ALA A 443 7.61 -15.65 -15.63
C ALA A 443 6.49 -15.43 -16.66
N GLY A 444 6.81 -14.96 -17.86
CA GLY A 444 5.83 -14.55 -18.86
C GLY A 444 5.32 -13.13 -18.61
N ASN A 445 4.12 -12.84 -19.10
CA ASN A 445 3.39 -11.60 -18.84
C ASN A 445 1.87 -11.86 -18.77
N ILE A 446 1.13 -10.84 -18.37
CA ILE A 446 -0.31 -10.71 -18.65
C ILE A 446 -0.44 -9.84 -19.89
N TYR A 447 -1.17 -10.36 -20.87
CA TYR A 447 -1.53 -9.64 -22.09
C TYR A 447 -2.80 -10.25 -22.64
N TYR A 448 -3.79 -9.41 -22.93
CA TYR A 448 -5.10 -9.86 -23.36
C TYR A 448 -5.32 -9.42 -24.80
N THR A 449 -5.33 -10.38 -25.72
CA THR A 449 -5.78 -10.15 -27.11
C THR A 449 -6.65 -11.30 -27.58
N ASP A 450 -7.64 -10.94 -28.37
CA ASP A 450 -8.51 -11.78 -29.16
C ASP A 450 -7.77 -12.62 -30.23
N TYR A 451 -6.50 -12.31 -30.52
CA TYR A 451 -5.67 -13.01 -31.52
C TYR A 451 -4.72 -14.07 -30.94
N ILE A 452 -4.28 -13.94 -29.68
CA ILE A 452 -3.21 -14.77 -29.09
C ILE A 452 -3.70 -15.52 -27.83
N SER A 453 -4.68 -15.00 -27.09
CA SER A 453 -4.98 -15.52 -25.75
C SER A 453 -6.00 -16.67 -25.74
N VAL A 454 -5.53 -17.86 -25.38
CA VAL A 454 -6.37 -18.94 -24.80
C VAL A 454 -6.42 -18.82 -23.26
N SER A 455 -5.57 -17.96 -22.68
CA SER A 455 -5.41 -17.67 -21.25
C SER A 455 -4.94 -16.22 -21.01
N ILE A 456 -5.20 -15.67 -19.82
CA ILE A 456 -4.80 -14.31 -19.39
C ILE A 456 -3.27 -14.16 -19.27
N CYS A 457 -2.60 -15.22 -18.78
CA CYS A 457 -1.14 -15.28 -18.71
C CYS A 457 -0.58 -15.82 -20.02
N ASN A 458 0.63 -15.39 -20.39
CA ASN A 458 1.30 -15.82 -21.61
C ASN A 458 2.79 -16.03 -21.38
N TYR A 459 3.39 -16.93 -22.18
CA TYR A 459 4.83 -17.19 -22.22
C TYR A 459 5.46 -17.61 -20.89
N THR A 460 4.69 -18.20 -19.96
CA THR A 460 5.24 -18.74 -18.71
C THR A 460 6.30 -19.80 -19.04
N GLY A 461 7.53 -19.61 -18.56
CA GLY A 461 8.69 -20.45 -18.87
C GLY A 461 9.33 -20.21 -20.24
N GLY A 462 8.70 -19.42 -21.11
CA GLY A 462 9.14 -19.17 -22.49
C GLY A 462 9.73 -17.79 -22.73
N MET A 463 9.23 -16.75 -22.06
CA MET A 463 9.75 -15.39 -22.17
C MET A 463 9.75 -14.66 -20.82
N ALA A 464 10.65 -13.69 -20.69
CA ALA A 464 10.68 -12.77 -19.57
C ALA A 464 10.48 -11.33 -20.04
N PHE A 465 9.93 -10.52 -19.15
CA PHE A 465 9.74 -9.08 -19.34
C PHE A 465 10.05 -8.39 -18.01
N TYR A 466 10.85 -7.32 -18.05
CA TYR A 466 11.31 -6.56 -16.87
C TYR A 466 11.26 -5.06 -17.12
N TRP A 467 10.45 -4.34 -16.35
CA TRP A 467 10.29 -2.89 -16.49
C TRP A 467 11.50 -2.10 -15.97
N THR A 468 11.70 -0.92 -16.57
CA THR A 468 12.50 0.17 -16.03
C THR A 468 11.65 1.45 -15.90
N ALA A 469 12.15 2.44 -15.17
CA ALA A 469 11.62 3.79 -15.11
C ALA A 469 12.12 4.67 -16.28
N GLN A 470 12.94 4.14 -17.20
CA GLN A 470 13.46 4.92 -18.33
C GLN A 470 12.36 5.13 -19.38
N ALA A 471 11.94 6.38 -19.56
CA ALA A 471 11.02 6.76 -20.62
C ALA A 471 11.70 6.70 -22.01
N THR A 472 10.89 6.59 -23.05
CA THR A 472 11.35 6.76 -24.44
C THR A 472 11.99 8.14 -24.67
N PRO A 473 12.95 8.29 -25.61
CA PRO A 473 13.42 9.61 -26.02
C PRO A 473 12.37 10.37 -26.88
N ASP A 474 11.37 9.67 -27.41
CA ASP A 474 10.30 10.23 -28.24
C ASP A 474 9.14 10.74 -27.36
N ALA A 475 9.17 12.04 -27.06
CA ALA A 475 8.17 12.74 -26.24
C ALA A 475 6.71 12.64 -26.73
N THR A 476 6.45 12.03 -27.89
CA THR A 476 5.11 11.85 -28.45
C THR A 476 4.53 10.44 -28.26
N LYS A 477 5.30 9.52 -27.66
CA LYS A 477 4.90 8.13 -27.43
C LYS A 477 4.88 7.77 -25.95
N SER A 478 3.81 7.14 -25.52
CA SER A 478 3.69 6.52 -24.20
C SER A 478 4.36 5.16 -24.21
N SER A 479 5.65 5.12 -23.92
CA SER A 479 6.41 3.87 -23.80
C SER A 479 7.59 4.04 -22.87
N ALA A 480 7.96 2.94 -22.22
CA ALA A 480 9.12 2.87 -21.35
C ALA A 480 10.03 1.73 -21.80
N TYR A 481 11.30 1.82 -21.44
CA TYR A 481 12.22 0.73 -21.71
C TYR A 481 11.99 -0.45 -20.78
N PHE A 482 12.13 -1.62 -21.34
CA PHE A 482 12.09 -2.89 -20.63
C PHE A 482 13.10 -3.85 -21.24
N VAL A 483 13.52 -4.82 -20.45
CA VAL A 483 14.23 -5.98 -20.97
C VAL A 483 13.23 -7.07 -21.27
N ASN A 484 13.37 -7.68 -22.44
CA ASN A 484 12.71 -8.93 -22.72
C ASN A 484 13.65 -9.95 -23.35
N PHE A 485 13.44 -11.22 -23.03
CA PHE A 485 14.27 -12.29 -23.55
C PHE A 485 13.55 -13.62 -23.63
N ASN A 486 14.05 -14.48 -24.51
CA ASN A 486 13.64 -15.86 -24.70
C ASN A 486 14.91 -16.71 -24.93
N PRO A 487 14.83 -18.01 -25.28
CA PRO A 487 16.01 -18.84 -25.55
C PRO A 487 16.90 -18.37 -26.70
N ASN A 488 16.38 -17.55 -27.61
CA ASN A 488 17.03 -17.18 -28.87
C ASN A 488 17.59 -15.75 -28.89
N TRP A 489 17.11 -14.87 -28.01
CA TRP A 489 17.55 -13.48 -27.95
C TRP A 489 17.27 -12.82 -26.59
N CYS A 490 17.98 -11.73 -26.32
CA CYS A 490 17.66 -10.80 -25.24
C CYS A 490 17.74 -9.36 -25.78
N ASN A 491 16.73 -8.54 -25.53
CA ASN A 491 16.66 -7.17 -25.99
C ASN A 491 16.34 -6.21 -24.84
N TYR A 492 17.04 -5.07 -24.82
CA TYR A 492 16.60 -3.87 -24.13
C TYR A 492 15.90 -2.98 -25.15
N ARG A 493 14.60 -2.73 -25.01
CA ARG A 493 13.78 -2.07 -26.04
C ARG A 493 12.61 -1.31 -25.43
N LEU A 494 11.86 -0.59 -26.26
CA LEU A 494 10.59 0.03 -25.84
C LEU A 494 9.48 -1.03 -25.70
N GLY A 495 8.76 -0.94 -24.58
CA GLY A 495 7.52 -1.63 -24.28
C GLY A 495 6.39 -0.63 -24.08
N GLU A 496 5.19 -1.03 -24.44
CA GLU A 496 3.96 -0.24 -24.33
C GLU A 496 3.43 -0.32 -22.88
N HIS A 497 2.82 0.76 -22.37
CA HIS A 497 2.47 0.83 -20.95
C HIS A 497 1.38 -0.17 -20.53
N ASP A 498 0.52 -0.57 -21.47
CA ASP A 498 -0.56 -1.56 -21.27
C ASP A 498 -0.06 -3.01 -21.17
N CYS A 499 1.23 -3.25 -21.42
CA CYS A 499 1.88 -4.51 -21.11
C CYS A 499 2.18 -4.60 -19.62
N SER A 500 2.24 -5.83 -19.11
CA SER A 500 2.75 -6.09 -17.77
C SER A 500 4.09 -6.78 -17.79
N ALA A 501 4.91 -6.47 -16.79
CA ALA A 501 6.23 -7.05 -16.64
C ALA A 501 6.61 -7.16 -15.16
N GLN A 502 7.67 -7.90 -14.88
CA GLN A 502 8.26 -8.02 -13.54
C GLN A 502 9.08 -6.77 -13.21
N ILE A 503 9.34 -6.57 -11.92
CA ILE A 503 10.22 -5.51 -11.43
C ILE A 503 11.31 -6.14 -10.57
N ARG A 504 12.56 -5.74 -10.83
CA ARG A 504 13.72 -6.04 -9.99
C ARG A 504 14.20 -4.73 -9.36
N CYS A 505 13.74 -4.45 -8.15
CA CYS A 505 14.00 -3.17 -7.50
C CYS A 505 15.50 -2.93 -7.26
N ILE A 506 15.90 -1.67 -7.27
CA ILE A 506 17.25 -1.21 -6.90
C ILE A 506 17.15 -0.29 -5.69
N ARG A 507 18.25 -0.08 -4.95
CA ARG A 507 18.26 0.93 -3.89
C ARG A 507 18.01 2.34 -4.43
N GLU A 508 17.31 3.14 -3.64
CA GLU A 508 16.94 4.53 -3.95
C GLU A 508 18.13 5.46 -4.21
#